data_AF-A0AAJ1QMU7-F1
#
_entry.id   AF-A0AAJ1QMU7-F1
#
_cell.length_a   1.000
_cell.length_b   1.000
_cell.length_c   1.000
_cell.angle_alpha   90.00
_cell.angle_beta   90.00
_cell.angle_gamma   90.00
#
_symmetry.space_group_name_H-M   'P 1'
#
loop_
_entity.id
_entity.type
_entity.pdbx_description
1 polymer ?
#
loop_
_entity_poly.entity_id
_entity_poly.type
_entity_poly.pdbx_seq_one_letter_code
_entity_poly.pdbx_strand_id
1 'polypeptide(L)'
;MYPTRQIDSVAETHIIDRVKELRGNLTSRYKKSGNFAVAEVDVSGISKSELYAQSSINELKGSLEDKVPDISLQPENPMFKATEAVGKEGESYLRNTDTEYKILNDIASRLGENTQATGKIKLFTELDTCDRCSKVIAEFAAKYKNIELEVIHNDGNRIIP
;
A
#
# COMPACT_ATOMS: atom_id res chain seq x y z
N MET A 1 -11.73 3.31 13.29
CA MET A 1 -10.57 2.55 12.80
C MET A 1 -11.09 1.50 11.82
N TYR A 2 -10.45 1.35 10.66
CA TYR A 2 -10.78 0.30 9.71
C TYR A 2 -10.24 -1.04 10.24
N PRO A 3 -11.01 -2.15 10.16
CA PRO A 3 -10.55 -3.43 10.69
C PRO A 3 -9.37 -3.98 9.88
N THR A 4 -8.37 -4.48 10.59
CA THR A 4 -7.20 -5.17 10.01
C THR A 4 -6.98 -6.49 10.74
N ARG A 5 -6.23 -7.40 10.10
CA ARG A 5 -5.80 -8.65 10.74
C ARG A 5 -4.36 -8.98 10.39
N GLN A 6 -3.75 -9.83 11.21
CA GLN A 6 -2.45 -10.40 10.87
C GLN A 6 -2.59 -11.38 9.70
N ILE A 7 -1.56 -11.45 8.86
CA ILE A 7 -1.44 -12.43 7.79
C ILE A 7 -1.39 -13.86 8.34
N ASP A 8 -2.13 -14.77 7.69
CA ASP A 8 -2.00 -16.22 7.88
C ASP A 8 -0.84 -16.72 7.01
N SER A 9 0.27 -17.05 7.67
CA SER A 9 1.50 -17.43 6.97
C SER A 9 1.38 -18.70 6.13
N VAL A 10 0.38 -19.56 6.38
CA VAL A 10 0.15 -20.79 5.61
C VAL A 10 -0.77 -20.51 4.44
N ALA A 11 -1.94 -19.92 4.69
CA ALA A 11 -2.93 -19.65 3.64
C ALA A 11 -2.45 -18.57 2.65
N GLU A 12 -1.59 -17.66 3.12
CA GLU A 12 -1.20 -16.44 2.40
C GLU A 12 0.31 -16.40 2.13
N THR A 13 0.96 -17.58 2.11
CA THR A 13 2.36 -17.75 1.72
C THR A 13 2.67 -17.11 0.37
N HIS A 14 1.74 -17.14 -0.60
CA HIS A 14 1.91 -16.53 -1.92
C HIS A 14 2.17 -15.01 -1.83
N ILE A 15 1.53 -14.31 -0.89
CA ILE A 15 1.75 -12.88 -0.66
C ILE A 15 3.16 -12.67 -0.09
N ILE A 16 3.58 -13.51 0.86
CA ILE A 16 4.92 -13.44 1.44
C ILE A 16 5.99 -13.61 0.37
N ASP A 17 5.85 -14.63 -0.48
CA ASP A 17 6.81 -14.91 -1.55
C ASP A 17 6.81 -13.81 -2.62
N ARG A 18 5.64 -13.28 -2.95
CA ARG A 18 5.54 -12.16 -3.88
C ARG A 18 6.19 -10.89 -3.36
N VAL A 19 6.03 -10.61 -2.05
CA VAL A 19 6.74 -9.50 -1.40
C VAL A 19 8.25 -9.71 -1.43
N LYS A 20 8.76 -10.93 -1.19
CA LYS A 20 10.20 -11.22 -1.32
C LYS A 20 10.70 -10.92 -2.73
N GLU A 21 9.97 -11.36 -3.75
CA GLU A 21 10.35 -11.15 -5.15
C GLU A 21 10.40 -9.64 -5.50
N LEU A 22 9.33 -8.91 -5.20
CA LEU A 22 9.23 -7.48 -5.51
C LEU A 22 10.27 -6.65 -4.73
N ARG A 23 10.42 -6.89 -3.42
CA ARG A 23 11.50 -6.28 -2.63
C ARG A 23 12.88 -6.70 -3.12
N GLY A 24 12.99 -7.90 -3.68
CA GLY A 24 14.17 -8.48 -4.32
C GLY A 24 14.71 -7.63 -5.48
N ASN A 25 13.83 -6.96 -6.22
CA ASN A 25 14.17 -6.13 -7.37
C ASN A 25 14.75 -4.76 -6.99
N LEU A 26 14.44 -4.27 -5.79
CA LEU A 26 14.92 -3.00 -5.26
C LEU A 26 16.44 -2.97 -5.08
N THR A 27 17.02 -1.76 -5.10
CA THR A 27 18.44 -1.57 -4.76
C THR A 27 18.71 -1.90 -3.28
N SER A 28 19.96 -2.20 -2.93
CA SER A 28 20.35 -2.70 -1.60
C SER A 28 19.85 -1.85 -0.43
N ARG A 29 19.75 -0.52 -0.61
CA ARG A 29 19.22 0.42 0.37
C ARG A 29 17.73 0.20 0.64
N TYR A 30 16.91 0.19 -0.41
CA TYR A 30 15.45 0.05 -0.27
C TYR A 30 15.04 -1.38 0.05
N LYS A 31 15.80 -2.38 -0.43
CA LYS A 31 15.62 -3.80 -0.11
C LYS A 31 15.67 -4.08 1.40
N LYS A 32 16.48 -3.34 2.15
CA LYS A 32 16.74 -3.57 3.58
C LYS A 32 16.04 -2.59 4.52
N SER A 33 15.27 -1.64 3.99
CA SER A 33 14.68 -0.55 4.78
C SER A 33 13.26 -0.20 4.33
N GLY A 34 12.62 0.70 5.09
CA GLY A 34 11.24 1.13 4.87
C GLY A 34 10.19 0.05 5.08
N ASN A 35 8.94 0.47 5.02
CA ASN A 35 7.79 -0.40 4.92
C ASN A 35 7.58 -0.79 3.46
N PHE A 36 7.06 -2.00 3.23
CA PHE A 36 6.65 -2.46 1.92
C PHE A 36 5.22 -3.00 1.97
N ALA A 37 4.46 -2.75 0.92
CA ALA A 37 3.09 -3.21 0.79
C ALA A 37 2.83 -3.69 -0.63
N VAL A 38 1.90 -4.64 -0.74
CA VAL A 38 1.37 -5.20 -1.99
C VAL A 38 -0.15 -5.22 -1.88
N ALA A 39 -0.84 -4.85 -2.95
CA ALA A 39 -2.27 -5.05 -3.09
C ALA A 39 -2.54 -5.98 -4.26
N GLU A 40 -3.23 -7.08 -3.98
CA GLU A 40 -3.91 -7.87 -5.00
C GLU A 40 -5.23 -7.17 -5.33
N VAL A 41 -5.46 -6.92 -6.62
CA VAL A 41 -6.59 -6.10 -7.10
C VAL A 41 -7.37 -6.89 -8.14
N ASP A 42 -8.61 -7.23 -7.79
CA ASP A 42 -9.60 -7.78 -8.70
C ASP A 42 -10.82 -6.88 -8.68
N VAL A 43 -10.75 -5.77 -9.42
CA VAL A 43 -11.77 -4.71 -9.43
C VAL A 43 -12.16 -4.36 -10.85
N SER A 44 -13.47 -4.31 -11.11
CA SER A 44 -14.02 -3.91 -12.41
C SER A 44 -13.52 -2.51 -12.80
N GLY A 45 -12.87 -2.40 -13.96
CA GLY A 45 -12.32 -1.13 -14.46
C GLY A 45 -10.85 -0.88 -14.11
N ILE A 46 -10.20 -1.78 -13.37
CA ILE A 46 -8.74 -1.76 -13.17
C ILE A 46 -8.13 -2.97 -13.89
N SER A 47 -7.26 -2.74 -14.87
CA SER A 47 -6.57 -3.81 -15.59
C SER A 47 -5.35 -4.36 -14.84
N LYS A 48 -4.80 -3.58 -13.90
CA LYS A 48 -3.62 -3.94 -13.12
C LYS A 48 -4.05 -4.76 -11.90
N SER A 49 -3.66 -6.03 -11.86
CA SER A 49 -4.04 -6.97 -10.81
C SER A 49 -3.17 -6.90 -9.55
N GLU A 50 -2.05 -6.18 -9.61
CA GLU A 50 -1.12 -6.03 -8.50
C GLU A 50 -0.56 -4.60 -8.46
N LEU A 51 -0.61 -3.97 -7.28
CA LEU A 51 0.09 -2.73 -7.00
C LEU A 51 0.99 -2.93 -5.78
N TYR A 52 2.09 -2.19 -5.71
CA TYR A 52 3.02 -2.29 -4.58
C TYR A 52 3.69 -0.95 -4.33
N ALA A 53 4.11 -0.73 -3.09
CA ALA A 53 4.76 0.51 -2.68
C ALA A 53 5.86 0.24 -1.66
N GLN A 54 6.84 1.14 -1.63
CA GLN A 54 7.87 1.19 -0.59
C GLN A 54 7.88 2.60 0.00
N SER A 55 7.88 2.71 1.34
CA SER A 55 7.60 3.99 2.02
C SER A 55 8.62 5.10 1.73
N SER A 56 9.87 4.76 1.45
CA SER A 56 10.96 5.70 1.14
C SER A 56 11.14 5.97 -0.36
N ILE A 57 10.35 5.35 -1.25
CA ILE A 57 10.35 5.65 -2.69
C ILE A 57 9.12 6.51 -2.99
N ASN A 58 9.34 7.81 -3.16
CA ASN A 58 8.26 8.78 -3.44
C ASN A 58 8.19 9.16 -4.92
N GLU A 59 9.29 8.96 -5.64
CA GLU A 59 9.47 9.27 -7.06
C GLU A 59 10.46 8.26 -7.66
N LEU A 60 10.37 8.02 -8.97
CA LEU A 60 11.36 7.22 -9.68
C LEU A 60 12.56 8.09 -10.05
N LYS A 61 13.75 7.64 -9.63
CA LYS A 61 15.02 8.29 -9.94
C LYS A 61 16.11 7.26 -10.19
N GLY A 62 16.86 7.44 -11.27
CA GLY A 62 18.03 6.62 -11.61
C GLY A 62 17.64 5.15 -11.78
N SER A 63 18.42 4.22 -11.23
CA SER A 63 18.20 2.77 -11.42
C SER A 63 16.83 2.23 -10.97
N LEU A 64 16.03 3.01 -10.23
CA LEU A 64 14.67 2.60 -9.87
C LEU A 64 13.72 2.59 -11.07
N GLU A 65 13.93 3.47 -12.05
CA GLU A 65 13.12 3.58 -13.27
C GLU A 65 13.09 2.25 -14.03
N ASP A 66 14.24 1.58 -14.14
CA ASP A 66 14.34 0.29 -14.83
C ASP A 66 13.94 -0.90 -13.94
N LYS A 67 14.19 -0.82 -12.63
CA LYS A 67 14.03 -1.94 -11.70
C LYS A 67 12.59 -2.15 -11.23
N VAL A 68 11.88 -1.04 -11.00
CA VAL A 68 10.52 -1.04 -10.44
C VAL A 68 9.68 0.08 -11.08
N PRO A 69 9.56 0.11 -12.42
CA PRO A 69 8.83 1.18 -13.13
C PRO A 69 7.37 1.31 -12.69
N ASP A 70 6.80 0.23 -12.18
CA ASP A 70 5.38 0.09 -11.85
C ASP A 70 5.03 0.29 -10.36
N ILE A 71 5.99 0.73 -9.54
CA ILE A 71 5.76 0.99 -8.12
C ILE A 71 4.80 2.16 -7.91
N SER A 72 3.87 2.04 -6.96
CA SER A 72 3.00 3.14 -6.56
C SER A 72 3.81 4.19 -5.79
N LEU A 73 3.81 5.42 -6.31
CA LEU A 73 4.56 6.56 -5.82
C LEU A 73 3.71 7.47 -4.94
N GLN A 74 4.33 8.51 -4.37
CA GLN A 74 3.57 9.56 -3.70
C GLN A 74 2.71 10.30 -4.72
N PRO A 75 1.37 10.34 -4.58
CA PRO A 75 0.49 11.04 -5.51
C PRO A 75 0.68 12.56 -5.44
N GLU A 76 0.75 13.22 -6.59
CA GLU A 76 0.75 14.68 -6.69
C GLU A 76 -0.62 15.27 -6.37
N ASN A 77 -1.69 14.67 -6.92
CA ASN A 77 -3.08 15.07 -6.74
C ASN A 77 -3.88 13.93 -6.08
N PRO A 78 -3.70 13.69 -4.76
CA PRO A 78 -4.38 12.61 -4.07
C PRO A 78 -5.88 12.84 -3.97
N MET A 79 -6.66 11.78 -4.16
CA MET A 79 -8.09 11.80 -3.89
C MET A 79 -8.39 11.78 -2.39
N PHE A 80 -7.61 11.00 -1.64
CA PHE A 80 -7.69 10.91 -0.18
C PHE A 80 -6.49 11.62 0.42
N LYS A 81 -6.73 12.59 1.30
CA LYS A 81 -5.66 13.43 1.85
C LYS A 81 -4.93 12.72 2.99
N ALA A 82 -3.61 12.83 3.00
CA ALA A 82 -2.81 12.38 4.13
C ALA A 82 -3.15 13.20 5.38
N THR A 83 -3.03 12.56 6.54
CA THR A 83 -3.12 13.23 7.84
C THR A 83 -1.78 13.24 8.53
N GLU A 84 -1.61 14.20 9.43
CA GLU A 84 -0.48 14.21 10.35
C GLU A 84 -0.60 13.13 11.40
N ALA A 85 0.55 12.58 11.82
CA ALA A 85 0.63 11.68 12.96
C ALA A 85 1.95 11.81 13.71
N VAL A 86 1.86 11.67 15.03
CA VAL A 86 2.98 11.80 15.96
C VAL A 86 3.90 10.57 15.89
N GLY A 87 5.09 10.68 15.31
CA GLY A 87 6.09 9.62 15.27
C GLY A 87 6.49 9.10 16.66
N LYS A 88 7.31 8.04 16.69
CA LYS A 88 7.78 7.43 17.95
C LYS A 88 8.53 8.41 18.85
N GLU A 89 9.10 9.46 18.26
CA GLU A 89 9.89 10.50 18.94
C GLU A 89 9.05 11.74 19.31
N GLY A 90 7.72 11.72 19.15
CA GLY A 90 6.85 12.84 19.52
C GLY A 90 6.66 13.91 18.43
N GLU A 91 7.43 13.83 17.35
CA GLU A 91 7.34 14.73 16.19
C GLU A 91 6.13 14.42 15.30
N SER A 92 5.41 15.43 14.83
CA SER A 92 4.28 15.24 13.90
C SER A 92 4.79 15.15 12.46
N TYR A 93 4.41 14.10 11.74
CA TYR A 93 4.75 13.94 10.32
C TYR A 93 3.50 13.74 9.47
N LEU A 94 3.48 14.38 8.30
CA LEU A 94 2.46 14.12 7.29
C LEU A 94 2.66 12.70 6.71
N ARG A 95 1.61 11.88 6.75
CA ARG A 95 1.65 10.46 6.34
C ARG A 95 1.45 10.24 4.85
N ASN A 96 1.95 11.16 4.02
CA ASN A 96 1.83 11.12 2.55
C ASN A 96 2.83 10.15 1.88
N THR A 97 3.75 9.57 2.66
CA THR A 97 4.75 8.61 2.17
C THR A 97 4.41 7.16 2.52
N ASP A 98 3.36 6.95 3.32
CA ASP A 98 2.91 5.63 3.73
C ASP A 98 2.49 4.78 2.53
N THR A 99 2.77 3.48 2.60
CA THR A 99 2.59 2.56 1.48
C THR A 99 1.12 2.36 1.11
N GLU A 100 0.26 2.27 2.11
CA GLU A 100 -1.20 2.16 2.00
C GLU A 100 -1.77 3.43 1.37
N TYR A 101 -1.26 4.59 1.78
CA TYR A 101 -1.64 5.88 1.21
C TYR A 101 -1.32 5.96 -0.29
N LYS A 102 -0.13 5.52 -0.68
CA LYS A 102 0.31 5.48 -2.09
C LYS A 102 -0.55 4.53 -2.91
N ILE A 103 -0.69 3.29 -2.48
CA ILE A 103 -1.44 2.25 -3.21
C ILE A 103 -2.92 2.62 -3.33
N LEU A 104 -3.56 3.04 -2.25
CA LEU A 104 -5.00 3.35 -2.28
C LEU A 104 -5.30 4.60 -3.12
N ASN A 105 -4.43 5.61 -3.14
CA ASN A 105 -4.58 6.75 -4.05
C ASN A 105 -4.28 6.38 -5.50
N ASP A 106 -3.33 5.48 -5.78
CA ASP A 106 -3.08 4.96 -7.13
C ASP A 106 -4.34 4.24 -7.66
N ILE A 107 -4.89 3.30 -6.87
CA ILE A 107 -6.16 2.62 -7.19
C ILE A 107 -7.29 3.63 -7.39
N ALA A 108 -7.43 4.61 -6.49
CA ALA A 108 -8.47 5.63 -6.59
C ALA A 108 -8.32 6.53 -7.82
N SER A 109 -7.09 6.83 -8.25
CA SER A 109 -6.84 7.61 -9.46
C SER A 109 -7.29 6.87 -10.72
N ARG A 110 -7.18 5.54 -10.71
CA ARG A 110 -7.64 4.67 -11.82
C ARG A 110 -9.16 4.55 -11.86
N LEU A 111 -9.81 4.49 -10.70
CA LEU A 111 -11.27 4.40 -10.60
C LEU A 111 -11.97 5.74 -10.83
N GLY A 112 -11.36 6.84 -10.38
CA GLY A 112 -11.94 8.18 -10.48
C GLY A 112 -13.31 8.28 -9.83
N GLU A 113 -14.30 8.74 -10.59
CA GLU A 113 -15.69 8.87 -10.12
C GLU A 113 -16.53 7.59 -10.31
N ASN A 114 -15.91 6.48 -10.73
CA ASN A 114 -16.57 5.18 -10.80
C ASN A 114 -16.77 4.55 -9.41
N THR A 115 -17.59 5.20 -8.58
CA THR A 115 -17.94 4.75 -7.23
C THR A 115 -18.76 3.46 -7.21
N GLN A 116 -19.25 3.02 -8.37
CA GLN A 116 -20.02 1.79 -8.53
C GLN A 116 -19.15 0.58 -8.86
N ALA A 117 -17.84 0.76 -9.08
CA ALA A 117 -16.89 -0.33 -9.32
C ALA A 117 -17.01 -1.40 -8.23
N THR A 118 -17.03 -2.67 -8.65
CA THR A 118 -17.17 -3.82 -7.78
C THR A 118 -15.92 -4.68 -7.83
N GLY A 119 -15.68 -5.46 -6.77
CA GLY A 119 -14.57 -6.39 -6.75
C GLY A 119 -13.97 -6.56 -5.36
N LYS A 120 -12.73 -7.03 -5.33
CA LYS A 120 -11.98 -7.30 -4.12
C LYS A 120 -10.58 -6.70 -4.20
N ILE A 121 -10.12 -6.18 -3.07
CA ILE A 121 -8.73 -5.76 -2.88
C ILE A 121 -8.23 -6.43 -1.61
N LYS A 122 -7.11 -7.14 -1.69
CA LYS A 122 -6.37 -7.60 -0.52
C LYS A 122 -5.07 -6.81 -0.42
N LEU A 123 -5.01 -5.91 0.56
CA LEU A 123 -3.86 -5.05 0.82
C LEU A 123 -3.02 -5.64 1.95
N PHE A 124 -1.82 -6.11 1.61
CA PHE A 124 -0.79 -6.49 2.56
C PHE A 124 0.17 -5.34 2.85
N THR A 125 0.56 -5.18 4.12
CA THR A 125 1.62 -4.26 4.56
C THR A 125 2.50 -4.92 5.63
N GLU A 126 3.80 -4.62 5.68
CA GLU A 126 4.66 -5.24 6.70
C GLU A 126 4.38 -4.66 8.09
N LEU A 127 4.25 -3.34 8.18
CA LEU A 127 3.91 -2.64 9.42
C LEU A 127 2.41 -2.73 9.67
N ASP A 128 2.02 -2.90 10.93
CA ASP A 128 0.61 -2.74 11.31
C ASP A 128 0.14 -1.32 10.96
N THR A 129 -1.03 -1.24 10.33
CA THR A 129 -1.72 0.01 10.06
C THR A 129 -2.24 0.56 11.38
N CYS A 130 -1.34 1.15 12.17
CA CYS A 130 -1.70 1.93 13.33
C CYS A 130 -2.88 2.88 13.02
N ASP A 131 -3.62 3.33 14.05
CA ASP A 131 -4.81 4.21 13.99
C ASP A 131 -4.78 5.32 12.92
N ARG A 132 -3.57 5.73 12.55
CA ARG A 132 -3.16 6.84 11.69
C ARG A 132 -3.34 6.61 10.18
N CYS A 133 -3.13 5.39 9.67
CA CYS A 133 -3.44 5.06 8.25
C CYS A 133 -4.92 4.67 8.08
N SER A 134 -5.60 4.37 9.19
CA SER A 134 -6.99 3.90 9.19
C SER A 134 -7.97 4.89 8.55
N LYS A 135 -7.63 6.19 8.54
CA LYS A 135 -8.47 7.22 7.90
C LYS A 135 -8.51 7.08 6.39
N VAL A 136 -7.35 6.99 5.71
CA VAL A 136 -7.29 6.87 4.25
C VAL A 136 -7.96 5.57 3.79
N ILE A 137 -7.74 4.49 4.53
CA ILE A 137 -8.38 3.20 4.29
C ILE A 137 -9.90 3.32 4.45
N ALA A 138 -10.38 3.98 5.51
CA ALA A 138 -11.81 4.19 5.73
C ALA A 138 -12.45 5.10 4.68
N GLU A 139 -11.76 6.17 4.26
CA GLU A 139 -12.24 7.07 3.19
C GLU A 139 -12.32 6.35 1.84
N PHE A 140 -11.32 5.50 1.51
CA PHE A 140 -11.35 4.65 0.32
C PHE A 140 -12.56 3.72 0.35
N ALA A 141 -12.72 2.96 1.43
CA ALA A 141 -13.82 2.01 1.58
C ALA A 141 -15.19 2.70 1.59
N ALA A 142 -15.28 3.92 2.12
CA ALA A 142 -16.50 4.71 2.11
C ALA A 142 -16.87 5.25 0.72
N LYS A 143 -15.88 5.60 -0.12
CA LYS A 143 -16.11 6.07 -1.50
C LYS A 143 -16.46 4.92 -2.45
N TYR A 144 -15.74 3.81 -2.39
CA TYR A 144 -15.92 2.65 -3.26
C TYR A 144 -16.59 1.48 -2.53
N LYS A 145 -17.86 1.69 -2.13
CA LYS A 145 -18.58 0.78 -1.21
C LYS A 145 -18.81 -0.63 -1.73
N ASN A 146 -18.75 -0.84 -3.05
CA ASN A 146 -18.96 -2.14 -3.67
C ASN A 146 -17.65 -2.93 -3.85
N ILE A 147 -16.51 -2.38 -3.41
CA ILE A 147 -15.23 -3.06 -3.36
C ILE A 147 -15.03 -3.61 -1.94
N GLU A 148 -14.84 -4.92 -1.84
CA GLU A 148 -14.44 -5.58 -0.61
C GLU A 148 -12.94 -5.32 -0.39
N LEU A 149 -12.60 -4.47 0.58
CA LEU A 149 -11.22 -4.18 0.95
C LEU A 149 -10.85 -5.00 2.19
N GLU A 150 -9.87 -5.88 2.05
CA GLU A 150 -9.24 -6.59 3.16
C GLU A 150 -7.85 -6.03 3.39
N VAL A 151 -7.51 -5.70 4.65
CA VAL A 151 -6.19 -5.19 5.01
C VAL A 151 -5.53 -6.16 5.98
N ILE A 152 -4.40 -6.70 5.55
CA ILE A 152 -3.58 -7.63 6.33
C ILE A 152 -2.20 -7.05 6.62
N HIS A 153 -1.65 -7.34 7.80
CA HIS A 153 -0.33 -6.88 8.20
C HIS A 153 0.57 -8.01 8.68
N ASN A 154 1.89 -7.79 8.65
CA ASN A 154 2.87 -8.73 9.20
C ASN A 154 3.37 -8.36 10.60
N ASP A 155 2.58 -7.57 11.35
CA ASP A 155 2.88 -7.15 12.72
C ASP A 155 4.28 -6.51 12.88
N GLY A 156 4.68 -5.72 11.88
CA GLY A 156 5.99 -5.07 11.86
C GLY A 156 7.15 -5.99 11.48
N ASN A 157 6.90 -7.28 11.25
CA ASN A 157 7.92 -8.21 10.79
C ASN A 157 8.19 -7.95 9.30
N ARG A 158 9.32 -7.32 9.02
CA ARG A 158 9.76 -7.07 7.65
C ARG A 158 10.06 -8.38 6.93
N ILE A 159 9.62 -8.49 5.69
CA ILE A 159 9.97 -9.62 4.82
C ILE A 159 11.32 -9.32 4.19
N ILE A 160 12.29 -10.19 4.44
CA ILE A 160 13.64 -10.10 3.88
C ILE A 160 13.69 -10.95 2.60
N PRO A 161 14.09 -10.37 1.45
CA PRO A 161 14.29 -11.10 0.21
C PRO A 161 15.46 -12.07 0.23
#